data_AF-A0A4U9HL71-F1
#
_entry.id   AF-A0A4U9HL71-F1
#
_cell.length_a   1.000
_cell.length_b   1.000
_cell.length_c   1.000
_cell.angle_alpha   90.00
_cell.angle_beta   90.00
_cell.angle_gamma   90.00
#
_symmetry.space_group_name_H-M   'P 1'
#
loop_
_entity.id
_entity.type
_entity.pdbx_description
1 polymer ?
#
loop_
_entity_poly.entity_id
_entity_poly.type
_entity_poly.pdbx_seq_one_letter_code
_entity_poly.pdbx_strand_id
1 'polypeptide(L)'
;MKYYHKDSGAVVRSLVYGTLLALAIYILWQYVIQGNIAREAFKQVIAEGGNIGSLLKQMGNSSSQTVSQLLNAFSYMALASSFLGVSLGLFDYIADFFKFSDDGCGRAKSALVTFAPPTLAALLFPNGFLYAIGFAGLAATVWAVIVPALMARASRRRFPQSDYRAPGGRGMIAFIILFGLINAVAHCLALLGMLPVFK
;
A
#
# COMPACT_ATOMS: atom_id res chain seq x y z
N MET A 1 -9.95 -19.38 8.39
CA MET A 1 -11.17 -20.20 8.21
C MET A 1 -11.71 -20.84 9.51
N LYS A 2 -10.88 -21.11 10.53
CA LYS A 2 -11.34 -21.69 11.82
C LYS A 2 -12.04 -20.67 12.74
N TYR A 3 -11.66 -19.40 12.70
CA TYR A 3 -12.15 -18.34 13.61
C TYR A 3 -13.61 -17.89 13.37
N TYR A 4 -14.12 -18.03 12.14
CA TYR A 4 -15.47 -17.60 11.75
C TYR A 4 -16.43 -18.77 11.48
N HIS A 5 -16.07 -20.02 11.82
CA HIS A 5 -16.94 -21.20 11.66
C HIS A 5 -17.55 -21.37 10.24
N LYS A 6 -16.84 -20.96 9.18
CA LYS A 6 -17.34 -20.90 7.79
C LYS A 6 -18.53 -19.94 7.55
N ASP A 7 -18.84 -19.04 8.48
CA ASP A 7 -19.84 -17.99 8.28
C ASP A 7 -19.31 -16.95 7.27
N SER A 8 -19.70 -17.17 6.00
CA SER A 8 -19.33 -16.28 4.90
C SER A 8 -19.92 -14.88 5.05
N GLY A 9 -21.06 -14.74 5.74
CA GLY A 9 -21.72 -13.45 5.98
C GLY A 9 -20.98 -12.60 7.00
N ALA A 10 -20.46 -13.20 8.08
CA ALA A 10 -19.61 -12.49 9.04
C ALA A 10 -18.30 -12.01 8.40
N VAL A 11 -17.67 -12.84 7.56
CA VAL A 11 -16.44 -12.47 6.83
C VAL A 11 -16.68 -11.34 5.83
N VAL A 12 -17.79 -11.38 5.08
CA VAL A 12 -18.13 -10.30 4.15
C VAL A 12 -18.40 -9.00 4.91
N ARG A 13 -19.14 -9.05 6.03
CA ARG A 13 -19.40 -7.86 6.85
C ARG A 13 -18.13 -7.25 7.42
N SER A 14 -17.21 -8.07 7.95
CA SER A 14 -15.94 -7.54 8.47
C SER A 14 -15.08 -6.90 7.39
N LEU A 15 -15.03 -7.49 6.19
CA LEU A 15 -14.37 -6.89 5.04
C LEU A 15 -15.03 -5.56 4.63
N VAL A 16 -16.36 -5.52 4.51
CA VAL A 16 -17.09 -4.31 4.13
C VAL A 16 -16.88 -3.19 5.15
N TYR A 17 -17.10 -3.45 6.43
CA TYR A 17 -16.89 -2.43 7.48
C TYR A 17 -15.42 -1.98 7.56
N GLY A 18 -14.48 -2.92 7.43
CA GLY A 18 -13.05 -2.59 7.38
C GLY A 18 -12.71 -1.67 6.20
N THR A 19 -13.19 -1.99 5.01
CA THR A 19 -12.96 -1.15 3.81
C THR A 19 -13.65 0.21 3.89
N LEU A 20 -14.87 0.29 4.43
CA LEU A 20 -15.59 1.56 4.63
C LEU A 20 -14.90 2.46 5.65
N LEU A 21 -14.40 1.87 6.75
CA LEU A 21 -13.62 2.61 7.74
C LEU A 21 -12.32 3.15 7.12
N ALA A 22 -11.59 2.31 6.38
CA ALA A 22 -10.38 2.73 5.68
C ALA A 22 -10.68 3.87 4.70
N LEU A 23 -11.75 3.76 3.91
CA LEU A 23 -12.19 4.80 2.98
C LEU A 23 -12.50 6.12 3.70
N ALA A 24 -13.24 6.08 4.81
CA ALA A 24 -13.56 7.28 5.59
C ALA A 24 -12.30 7.97 6.11
N ILE A 25 -11.33 7.21 6.62
CA ILE A 25 -10.04 7.73 7.06
C ILE A 25 -9.27 8.37 5.90
N TYR A 26 -9.23 7.73 4.73
CA TYR A 26 -8.58 8.29 3.54
C TYR A 26 -9.22 9.59 3.07
N ILE A 27 -10.56 9.68 3.06
CA ILE A 27 -11.28 10.90 2.68
C ILE A 27 -10.95 12.02 3.66
N LEU A 28 -10.99 11.74 4.97
CA LEU A 28 -10.66 12.73 6.00
C LEU A 28 -9.21 13.19 5.85
N TRP A 29 -8.27 12.26 5.66
CA TRP A 29 -6.86 12.56 5.42
C TRP A 29 -6.67 13.48 4.21
N GLN A 30 -7.27 13.13 3.07
CA GLN A 30 -7.19 13.95 1.86
C GLN A 30 -7.80 15.33 2.06
N TYR A 31 -8.94 15.43 2.76
CA TYR A 31 -9.57 16.70 3.09
C TYR A 31 -8.66 17.58 3.95
N VAL A 32 -8.03 17.03 4.99
CA VAL A 32 -7.11 17.76 5.86
C VAL A 32 -5.88 18.23 5.09
N ILE A 33 -5.26 17.35 4.30
CA ILE A 33 -4.05 17.67 3.53
C ILE A 33 -4.33 18.75 2.47
N GLN A 34 -5.34 18.53 1.64
CA GLN A 34 -5.68 19.46 0.55
C GLN A 34 -6.31 20.77 1.06
N GLY A 35 -6.96 20.74 2.23
CA GLY A 35 -7.56 21.93 2.85
C GLY A 35 -6.57 22.81 3.60
N ASN A 36 -5.47 22.26 4.14
CA ASN A 36 -4.50 23.02 4.93
C ASN A 36 -3.23 23.43 4.15
N ILE A 37 -2.86 22.70 3.09
CA ILE A 37 -1.68 23.01 2.29
C ILE A 37 -2.09 23.84 1.07
N ALA A 38 -1.54 25.05 0.95
CA ALA A 38 -1.78 25.90 -0.21
C ALA A 38 -1.28 25.22 -1.50
N ARG A 39 -2.00 25.41 -2.62
CA ARG A 39 -1.68 24.78 -3.90
C ARG A 39 -0.22 25.01 -4.35
N GLU A 40 0.31 26.21 -4.12
CA GLU A 40 1.69 26.55 -4.47
C GLU A 40 2.73 25.80 -3.62
N ALA A 41 2.41 25.50 -2.35
CA ALA A 41 3.30 24.74 -1.46
C ALA A 41 3.46 23.28 -1.90
N PHE A 42 2.49 22.72 -2.66
CA PHE A 42 2.64 21.38 -3.24
C PHE A 42 3.77 21.30 -4.27
N LYS A 43 4.12 22.40 -4.95
CA LYS A 43 5.28 22.41 -5.86
C LYS A 43 6.57 22.08 -5.12
N GLN A 44 6.72 22.64 -3.91
CA GLN A 44 7.87 22.34 -3.06
C GLN A 44 7.86 20.88 -2.58
N VAL A 45 6.70 20.34 -2.21
CA VAL A 45 6.58 18.92 -1.84
C VAL A 45 6.96 18.00 -3.00
N ILE A 46 6.51 18.31 -4.22
CA ILE A 46 6.86 17.57 -5.43
C ILE A 46 8.37 17.68 -5.70
N ALA A 47 8.95 18.87 -5.56
CA ALA A 47 10.39 19.09 -5.70
C ALA A 47 11.23 18.32 -4.66
N GLU A 48 10.70 18.15 -3.45
CA GLU A 48 11.28 17.33 -2.37
C GLU A 48 10.97 15.82 -2.52
N GLY A 49 10.55 15.38 -3.72
CA GLY A 49 10.33 13.97 -4.04
C GLY A 49 8.97 13.39 -3.63
N GLY A 50 8.03 14.23 -3.17
CA GLY A 50 6.68 13.81 -2.82
C GLY A 50 6.61 12.95 -1.55
N ASN A 51 7.60 13.09 -0.66
CA ASN A 51 7.74 12.27 0.53
C ASN A 51 6.72 12.65 1.62
N ILE A 52 6.35 11.68 2.47
CA ILE A 52 5.46 11.92 3.61
C ILE A 52 6.06 12.97 4.56
N GLY A 53 7.38 12.94 4.78
CA GLY A 53 8.08 13.93 5.59
C GLY A 53 7.94 15.36 5.07
N SER A 54 8.04 15.56 3.75
CA SER A 54 7.85 16.89 3.13
C SER A 54 6.41 17.39 3.28
N LEU A 55 5.41 16.51 3.18
CA LEU A 55 4.01 16.87 3.42
C LEU A 55 3.77 17.31 4.87
N LEU A 56 4.28 16.55 5.84
CA LEU A 56 4.15 16.87 7.27
C LEU A 56 4.85 18.18 7.63
N LYS A 57 6.03 18.43 7.04
CA LYS A 57 6.77 19.68 7.22
C LYS A 57 5.96 20.89 6.73
N GLN A 58 5.34 20.80 5.55
CA GLN A 58 4.50 21.87 5.03
C GLN A 58 3.23 22.09 5.88
N MET A 59 2.63 21.00 6.37
CA MET A 59 1.49 21.11 7.29
C MET A 59 1.88 21.79 8.62
N GLY A 60 3.05 21.45 9.16
CA GLY A 60 3.56 22.02 10.40
C GLY A 60 3.85 23.53 10.32
N ASN A 61 4.11 24.06 9.13
CA ASN A 61 4.33 25.49 8.92
C ASN A 61 3.03 26.32 9.06
N SER A 62 1.87 25.68 8.81
CA SER A 62 0.56 26.32 8.90
C SER A 62 -0.09 26.16 10.29
N SER A 63 0.55 25.46 11.23
CA SER A 63 0.02 25.14 12.56
C SER A 63 0.90 25.66 13.71
N SER A 64 0.38 25.62 14.94
CA SER A 64 1.18 25.98 16.13
C SER A 64 2.31 24.99 16.36
N GLN A 65 3.40 25.46 16.98
CA GLN A 65 4.59 24.64 17.27
C GLN A 65 4.26 23.33 18.00
N THR A 66 3.32 23.36 18.95
CA THR A 66 2.88 22.19 19.70
C THR A 66 2.19 21.16 18.80
N VAL A 67 1.34 21.61 17.88
CA VAL A 67 0.66 20.73 16.91
C VAL A 67 1.69 20.08 15.99
N SER A 68 2.66 20.84 15.49
CA SER A 68 3.73 20.33 14.64
C SER A 68 4.59 19.27 15.34
N GLN A 69 4.89 19.45 16.63
CA GLN A 69 5.64 18.46 17.42
C GLN A 69 4.83 17.17 17.63
N LEU A 70 3.55 17.29 17.98
CA LEU A 70 2.65 16.14 18.15
C LEU A 70 2.47 15.36 16.84
N LEU A 71 2.29 16.07 15.73
CA LEU A 71 2.16 15.46 14.39
C LEU A 71 3.42 14.69 14.01
N ASN A 72 4.61 15.25 14.27
CA ASN A 72 5.87 14.56 14.01
C ASN A 72 6.03 13.32 14.88
N ALA A 73 5.77 13.42 16.18
CA ALA A 73 5.86 12.29 17.10
C ALA A 73 4.90 11.15 16.69
N PHE A 74 3.65 11.48 16.39
CA PHE A 74 2.66 10.52 15.90
C PHE A 74 3.11 9.87 14.60
N SER A 75 3.60 10.65 13.64
CA SER A 75 4.02 10.15 12.33
C SER A 75 5.23 9.22 12.43
N TYR A 76 6.21 9.53 13.29
CA TYR A 76 7.34 8.64 13.54
C TYR A 76 6.91 7.33 14.20
N MET A 77 6.01 7.38 15.17
CA MET A 77 5.48 6.18 15.83
C MET A 77 4.66 5.32 14.86
N ALA A 78 3.82 5.94 14.02
CA ALA A 78 3.05 5.27 12.99
C ALA A 78 3.96 4.63 11.92
N LEU A 79 5.00 5.35 11.48
CA LEU A 79 5.96 4.84 10.51
C LEU A 79 6.77 3.67 11.11
N ALA A 80 7.25 3.82 12.34
CA ALA A 80 8.02 2.79 13.04
C ALA A 80 7.19 1.51 13.25
N SER A 81 5.96 1.63 13.77
CA SER A 81 5.09 0.48 13.99
C SER A 81 4.70 -0.23 12.68
N SER A 82 4.35 0.52 11.63
CA SER A 82 4.07 -0.02 10.30
C SER A 82 5.30 -0.72 9.71
N PHE A 83 6.46 -0.07 9.79
CA PHE A 83 7.73 -0.62 9.32
C PHE A 83 8.09 -1.93 10.03
N LEU A 84 7.96 -1.99 11.36
CA LEU A 84 8.21 -3.20 12.12
C LEU A 84 7.27 -4.35 11.70
N GLY A 85 5.98 -4.08 11.56
CA GLY A 85 5.01 -5.10 11.13
C GLY A 85 5.34 -5.70 9.76
N VAL A 86 5.63 -4.85 8.77
CA VAL A 86 5.97 -5.30 7.41
C VAL A 86 7.35 -5.98 7.37
N SER A 87 8.32 -5.43 8.09
CA SER A 87 9.69 -5.94 8.06
C SER A 87 9.82 -7.30 8.74
N LEU A 88 9.08 -7.55 9.82
CA LEU A 88 9.03 -8.87 10.45
C LEU A 88 8.44 -9.91 9.49
N GLY A 89 7.33 -9.59 8.80
CA GLY A 89 6.76 -10.47 7.79
C GLY A 89 7.71 -10.73 6.61
N LEU A 90 8.44 -9.70 6.16
CA LEU A 90 9.45 -9.85 5.11
C LEU A 90 10.67 -10.65 5.59
N PHE A 91 11.10 -10.45 6.84
CA PHE A 91 12.19 -11.20 7.46
C PHE A 91 11.88 -12.68 7.50
N ASP A 92 10.70 -13.05 8.00
CA ASP A 92 10.26 -14.46 8.07
C ASP A 92 10.15 -15.05 6.66
N TYR A 93 9.56 -14.31 5.71
CA TYR A 93 9.48 -14.74 4.32
C TYR A 93 10.84 -15.00 3.69
N ILE A 94 11.83 -14.12 3.88
CA ILE A 94 13.19 -14.28 3.36
C ILE A 94 13.90 -15.46 4.03
N ALA A 95 13.75 -15.62 5.34
CA ALA A 95 14.30 -16.75 6.08
C ALA A 95 13.79 -18.08 5.51
N ASP A 96 12.47 -18.20 5.28
CA ASP A 96 11.84 -19.37 4.70
C ASP A 96 12.24 -19.58 3.23
N PHE A 97 12.29 -18.52 2.43
CA PHE A 97 12.60 -18.59 1.00
C PHE A 97 14.02 -19.10 0.74
N PHE A 98 15.00 -18.59 1.49
CA PHE A 98 16.39 -19.04 1.39
C PHE A 98 16.71 -20.23 2.30
N LYS A 99 15.75 -20.69 3.10
CA LYS A 99 15.91 -21.76 4.09
C LYS A 99 17.08 -21.50 5.04
N PHE A 100 17.20 -20.26 5.51
CA PHE A 100 18.21 -19.91 6.50
C PHE A 100 17.93 -20.61 7.82
N SER A 101 18.97 -20.98 8.57
CA SER A 101 18.80 -21.64 9.86
C SER A 101 18.28 -20.67 10.92
N ASP A 102 17.60 -21.20 11.93
CA ASP A 102 17.03 -20.41 13.03
C ASP A 102 18.06 -20.00 14.10
N ASP A 103 19.35 -20.29 13.86
CA ASP A 103 20.44 -19.91 14.76
C ASP A 103 20.75 -18.41 14.64
N GLY A 104 21.47 -17.85 15.63
CA GLY A 104 21.82 -16.42 15.64
C GLY A 104 22.53 -15.95 14.35
N CYS A 105 23.37 -16.78 13.75
CA CYS A 105 24.04 -16.47 12.48
C CYS A 105 23.06 -16.52 11.28
N GLY A 106 22.14 -17.49 11.24
CA GLY A 106 21.14 -17.59 10.19
C GLY A 106 20.14 -16.44 10.24
N ARG A 107 19.67 -16.06 11.43
CA ARG A 107 18.82 -14.88 11.64
C ARG A 107 19.53 -13.57 11.29
N ALA A 108 20.82 -13.43 11.60
CA ALA A 108 21.59 -12.26 11.19
C ALA A 108 21.69 -12.15 9.65
N LYS A 109 21.86 -13.27 8.94
CA LYS A 109 21.82 -13.30 7.47
C LYS A 109 20.45 -12.89 6.93
N SER A 110 19.36 -13.43 7.49
CA SER A 110 18.00 -13.02 7.14
C SER A 110 17.82 -11.51 7.32
N ALA A 111 18.25 -10.96 8.47
CA ALA A 111 18.15 -9.53 8.75
C ALA A 111 18.93 -8.70 7.73
N LEU A 112 20.17 -9.10 7.42
CA LEU A 112 20.98 -8.40 6.43
C LEU A 112 20.30 -8.38 5.05
N VAL A 113 19.78 -9.52 4.59
CA VAL A 113 19.10 -9.60 3.29
C VAL A 113 17.79 -8.82 3.28
N THR A 114 17.07 -8.78 4.40
CA THR A 114 15.80 -8.05 4.53
C THR A 114 16.00 -6.54 4.58
N PHE A 115 17.00 -6.04 5.33
CA PHE A 115 17.15 -4.62 5.61
C PHE A 115 18.21 -3.93 4.74
N ALA A 116 19.31 -4.60 4.39
CA ALA A 116 20.40 -3.93 3.69
C ALA A 116 20.00 -3.43 2.28
N PRO A 117 19.27 -4.20 1.44
CA PRO A 117 18.91 -3.71 0.11
C PRO A 117 17.97 -2.49 0.16
N PRO A 118 16.87 -2.49 0.95
CA PRO A 118 16.04 -1.29 1.11
C PRO A 118 16.80 -0.09 1.68
N THR A 119 17.68 -0.29 2.67
CA THR A 119 18.49 0.79 3.26
C THR A 119 19.46 1.37 2.25
N LEU A 120 20.19 0.54 1.49
CA LEU A 120 21.10 1.01 0.44
C LEU A 120 20.34 1.78 -0.65
N ALA A 121 19.18 1.27 -1.09
CA ALA A 121 18.35 1.97 -2.06
C ALA A 121 17.88 3.34 -1.53
N ALA A 122 17.49 3.43 -0.26
CA ALA A 122 17.09 4.69 0.35
C ALA A 122 18.24 5.71 0.45
N LEU A 123 19.48 5.25 0.69
CA LEU A 123 20.67 6.10 0.73
C LEU A 123 21.10 6.58 -0.66
N LEU A 124 21.02 5.71 -1.68
CA LEU A 124 21.42 6.01 -3.05
C LEU A 124 20.36 6.85 -3.80
N PHE A 125 19.07 6.66 -3.46
CA PHE A 125 17.94 7.32 -4.10
C PHE A 125 17.01 7.99 -3.07
N PRO A 126 17.40 9.14 -2.50
CA PRO A 126 16.64 9.81 -1.43
C PRO A 126 15.22 10.25 -1.86
N ASN A 127 15.00 10.48 -3.15
CA ASN A 127 13.68 10.78 -3.74
C ASN A 127 13.02 9.55 -4.38
N GLY A 128 13.53 8.35 -4.09
CA GLY A 128 13.09 7.09 -4.68
C GLY A 128 11.76 6.56 -4.14
N PHE A 129 11.25 7.11 -3.03
CA PHE A 129 10.03 6.61 -2.36
C PHE A 129 8.82 6.57 -3.29
N LEU A 130 8.56 7.67 -4.02
CA LEU A 130 7.41 7.76 -4.92
C LEU A 130 7.48 6.73 -6.07
N TYR A 131 8.68 6.46 -6.57
CA TYR A 131 8.90 5.41 -7.57
C TYR A 131 8.68 4.01 -6.97
N ALA A 132 9.25 3.76 -5.79
CA ALA A 132 9.13 2.47 -5.11
C ALA A 132 7.66 2.13 -4.78
N ILE A 133 6.90 3.08 -4.21
CA ILE A 133 5.48 2.87 -3.92
C ILE A 133 4.64 2.74 -5.20
N GLY A 134 5.05 3.40 -6.29
CA GLY A 134 4.46 3.24 -7.61
C GLY A 134 4.59 1.81 -8.15
N PHE A 135 5.81 1.28 -8.18
CA PHE A 135 6.06 -0.11 -8.60
C PHE A 135 5.40 -1.13 -7.68
N ALA A 136 5.42 -0.90 -6.36
CA ALA A 136 4.68 -1.73 -5.42
C ALA A 136 3.17 -1.73 -5.72
N GLY A 137 2.60 -0.58 -6.07
CA GLY A 137 1.21 -0.45 -6.52
C GLY A 137 0.91 -1.23 -7.81
N LEU A 138 1.85 -1.24 -8.77
CA LEU A 138 1.73 -2.05 -9.99
C LEU A 138 1.72 -3.54 -9.67
N ALA A 139 2.66 -4.01 -8.82
CA ALA A 139 2.68 -5.40 -8.36
C ALA A 139 1.39 -5.78 -7.61
N ALA A 140 0.90 -4.88 -6.74
CA ALA A 140 -0.36 -5.06 -6.03
C ALA A 140 -1.56 -5.11 -6.99
N THR A 141 -1.54 -4.36 -8.09
CA THR A 141 -2.60 -4.42 -9.10
C THR A 141 -2.69 -5.83 -9.72
N VAL A 142 -1.56 -6.46 -10.01
CA VAL A 142 -1.53 -7.83 -10.52
C VAL A 142 -2.07 -8.80 -9.46
N TRP A 143 -1.51 -8.77 -8.25
CA TRP A 143 -1.77 -9.78 -7.22
C TRP A 143 -3.09 -9.59 -6.46
N ALA A 144 -3.53 -8.36 -6.22
CA ALA A 144 -4.71 -8.05 -5.41
C ALA A 144 -5.96 -7.70 -6.25
N VAL A 145 -5.80 -7.37 -7.54
CA VAL A 145 -6.93 -7.01 -8.42
C VAL A 145 -7.14 -8.06 -9.51
N ILE A 146 -6.14 -8.29 -10.35
CA ILE A 146 -6.28 -9.16 -11.53
C ILE A 146 -6.38 -10.64 -11.12
N VAL A 147 -5.44 -11.12 -10.30
CA VAL A 147 -5.40 -12.53 -9.87
C VAL A 147 -6.69 -12.94 -9.13
N PRO A 148 -7.20 -12.19 -8.13
CA PRO A 148 -8.42 -12.57 -7.43
C PRO A 148 -9.65 -12.58 -8.33
N ALA A 149 -9.74 -11.66 -9.31
CA ALA A 149 -10.81 -11.66 -10.30
C ALA A 149 -10.79 -12.92 -11.19
N LEU A 150 -9.59 -13.33 -11.63
CA LEU A 150 -9.41 -14.58 -12.39
C LEU A 150 -9.69 -15.81 -11.52
N MET A 151 -9.27 -15.81 -10.26
CA MET A 151 -9.59 -16.88 -9.30
C MET A 151 -11.10 -16.99 -9.07
N ALA A 152 -11.82 -15.88 -8.95
CA ALA A 152 -13.28 -15.88 -8.85
C ALA A 152 -13.92 -16.47 -10.11
N ARG A 153 -13.40 -16.17 -11.30
CA ARG A 153 -13.86 -16.77 -12.57
C ARG A 153 -13.60 -18.28 -12.63
N ALA A 154 -12.39 -18.71 -12.26
CA ALA A 154 -11.99 -20.11 -12.25
C ALA A 154 -12.81 -20.91 -11.22
N SER A 155 -13.00 -20.36 -10.01
CA SER A 155 -13.82 -20.95 -8.95
C SER A 155 -15.25 -21.19 -9.40
N ARG A 156 -15.90 -20.21 -10.05
CA ARG A 156 -17.27 -20.37 -10.58
C ARG A 156 -17.40 -21.46 -11.65
N ARG A 157 -16.34 -21.74 -12.42
CA ARG A 157 -16.32 -22.82 -13.43
C ARG A 157 -16.09 -24.18 -12.79
N ARG A 158 -15.17 -24.26 -11.81
CA ARG A 158 -14.77 -25.51 -11.17
C ARG A 158 -15.76 -25.97 -10.09
N PHE A 159 -16.44 -25.04 -9.43
CA PHE A 159 -17.36 -25.30 -8.32
C PHE A 159 -18.73 -24.66 -8.57
N PRO A 160 -19.53 -25.22 -9.51
CA PRO A 160 -20.85 -24.69 -9.84
C PRO A 160 -21.90 -24.88 -8.72
N GLN A 161 -21.61 -25.66 -7.68
CA GLN A 161 -22.51 -25.90 -6.54
C GLN A 161 -21.97 -25.27 -5.23
N SER A 162 -21.10 -24.27 -5.30
CA SER A 162 -20.56 -23.60 -4.11
C SER A 162 -21.62 -22.79 -3.37
N ASP A 163 -21.74 -22.98 -2.04
CA ASP A 163 -22.66 -22.27 -1.15
C ASP A 163 -22.44 -20.75 -1.16
N TYR A 164 -21.18 -20.30 -1.27
CA TYR A 164 -20.84 -18.89 -1.41
C TYR A 164 -20.37 -18.56 -2.83
N ARG A 165 -20.85 -17.43 -3.34
CA ARG A 165 -20.40 -16.82 -4.60
C ARG A 165 -20.26 -15.32 -4.44
N ALA A 166 -19.10 -14.80 -4.78
CA ALA A 166 -18.89 -13.35 -4.84
C ALA A 166 -19.94 -12.70 -5.76
N PRO A 167 -20.58 -11.60 -5.34
CA PRO A 167 -21.65 -10.93 -6.11
C PRO A 167 -21.13 -10.30 -7.41
N GLY A 168 -22.04 -9.82 -8.27
CA GLY A 168 -21.71 -9.03 -9.48
C GLY A 168 -21.48 -9.82 -10.77
N GLY A 169 -21.57 -11.16 -10.73
CA GLY A 169 -21.59 -11.98 -11.94
C GLY A 169 -20.36 -11.82 -12.84
N ARG A 170 -20.47 -12.16 -14.13
CA ARG A 170 -19.35 -12.09 -15.10
C ARG A 170 -18.94 -10.65 -15.41
N GLY A 171 -19.90 -9.71 -15.43
CA GLY A 171 -19.66 -8.30 -15.71
C GLY A 171 -18.72 -7.65 -14.69
N MET A 172 -18.93 -7.88 -13.39
CA MET A 172 -18.06 -7.35 -12.34
C MET A 172 -16.62 -7.87 -12.45
N ILE A 173 -16.43 -9.14 -12.81
CA ILE A 173 -15.08 -9.68 -13.02
C ILE A 173 -14.39 -8.97 -14.18
N ALA A 174 -15.09 -8.79 -15.30
CA ALA A 174 -14.54 -8.07 -16.46
C ALA A 174 -14.20 -6.62 -16.10
N PHE A 175 -15.07 -5.94 -15.34
CA PHE A 175 -14.85 -4.59 -14.86
C PHE A 175 -13.61 -4.47 -13.97
N ILE A 176 -13.43 -5.37 -12.99
CA ILE A 176 -12.27 -5.37 -12.10
C ILE A 176 -10.96 -5.57 -12.88
N ILE A 177 -10.96 -6.50 -13.85
CA ILE A 177 -9.79 -6.73 -14.71
C ILE A 177 -9.50 -5.48 -15.56
N LEU A 178 -10.52 -4.90 -16.18
CA LEU A 178 -10.38 -3.68 -16.98
C LEU A 178 -9.84 -2.52 -16.13
N PHE A 179 -10.36 -2.34 -14.91
CA PHE A 179 -9.89 -1.33 -13.97
C PHE A 179 -8.41 -1.55 -13.60
N GLY A 180 -8.00 -2.79 -13.34
CA GLY A 180 -6.60 -3.12 -13.08
C GLY A 180 -5.70 -2.82 -14.29
N LEU A 181 -6.13 -3.16 -15.50
CA LEU A 181 -5.40 -2.86 -16.73
C LEU A 181 -5.27 -1.35 -16.98
N ILE A 182 -6.34 -0.58 -16.76
CA ILE A 182 -6.31 0.88 -16.88
C ILE A 182 -5.29 1.47 -15.90
N ASN A 183 -5.28 1.01 -14.64
CA ASN A 183 -4.30 1.48 -13.65
C ASN A 183 -2.86 1.14 -14.05
N ALA A 184 -2.62 -0.09 -14.52
CA ALA A 184 -1.30 -0.50 -14.98
C ALA A 184 -0.82 0.33 -16.18
N VAL A 185 -1.69 0.55 -17.18
CA VAL A 185 -1.39 1.39 -18.34
C VAL A 185 -1.14 2.83 -17.92
N ALA A 186 -1.98 3.40 -17.06
CA ALA A 186 -1.81 4.76 -16.55
C ALA A 186 -0.47 4.91 -15.82
N HIS A 187 -0.07 3.92 -15.00
CA HIS A 187 1.21 3.93 -14.33
C HIS A 187 2.39 3.87 -15.31
N CYS A 188 2.33 2.98 -16.31
CA CYS A 188 3.35 2.92 -17.36
C CYS A 188 3.45 4.24 -18.15
N LEU A 189 2.31 4.85 -18.52
CA LEU A 189 2.28 6.15 -19.20
C LEU A 189 2.85 7.27 -18.32
N ALA A 190 2.60 7.22 -17.00
CA ALA A 190 3.20 8.16 -16.05
C ALA A 190 4.73 8.02 -16.02
N LEU A 191 5.25 6.78 -15.98
CA LEU A 191 6.69 6.51 -16.02
C LEU A 191 7.35 6.95 -17.33
N LEU A 192 6.63 6.88 -18.45
CA LEU A 192 7.09 7.36 -19.76
C LEU A 192 6.97 8.88 -19.92
N GLY A 193 6.47 9.60 -18.92
CA GLY A 193 6.27 11.05 -18.98
C GLY A 193 5.19 11.49 -19.97
N MET A 194 4.30 10.59 -20.38
CA MET A 194 3.26 10.85 -21.38
C MET A 194 1.97 11.42 -20.76
N LEU A 195 1.88 11.48 -19.43
CA LEU A 195 0.76 12.07 -18.71
C LEU A 195 1.10 13.49 -18.24
N PRO A 196 0.10 14.40 -18.19
CA PRO A 196 0.31 15.75 -17.71
C PRO A 196 0.70 15.73 -16.23
N VAL A 197 1.81 16.39 -15.92
CA VAL A 197 2.33 16.52 -14.55
C VAL A 197 2.13 17.95 -14.08
N PHE A 198 1.64 18.11 -12.86
CA PHE A 198 1.58 19.41 -12.21
C PHE A 198 3.00 19.88 -11.88
N LYS A 199 3.41 21.00 -12.47
CA LYS A 199 4.71 21.64 -12.27
C LYS A 199 4.53 22.95 -11.50
#